data_AF-A7IH51-F1
#
_entry.id   AF-A7IH51-F1
#
_cell.length_a   1.000
_cell.length_b   1.000
_cell.length_c   1.000
_cell.angle_alpha   90.00
_cell.angle_beta   90.00
_cell.angle_gamma   90.00
#
_symmetry.space_group_name_H-M   'P 1'
#
loop_
_entity.id
_entity.type
_entity.pdbx_description
1 polymer ?
#
loop_
_entity_poly.entity_id
_entity_poly.type
_entity_poly.pdbx_seq_one_letter_code
_entity_poly.pdbx_strand_id
1 'polypeptide(L)'
;MTVPARPALAAAPAHEAAVAVHAVPALVLKHGFRLLVLRELAAGDGPAGFAVIEQALLRPPPRTIRHGVAFALAFRPEVVAFLTFHLGRPGTRGPDDLPLRNPHWPALSWHRAERLWSDGARSIEWSADILFAREDDCSAFARQFHSALGIEQPVG
;
A
#
# COMPACT_ATOMS: atom_id res chain seq x y z
N MET A 1 -18.78 11.90 23.26
CA MET A 1 -17.58 11.06 23.42
C MET A 1 -16.57 11.51 22.37
N THR A 2 -15.55 12.24 22.79
CA THR A 2 -14.58 12.88 21.90
C THR A 2 -13.50 11.86 21.57
N VAL A 3 -13.37 11.48 20.30
CA VAL A 3 -12.24 10.65 19.83
C VAL A 3 -10.97 11.49 20.03
N PRO A 4 -9.92 10.98 20.72
CA PRO A 4 -8.71 11.75 20.89
C PRO A 4 -8.06 11.97 19.52
N ALA A 5 -7.90 13.24 19.15
CA ALA A 5 -7.16 13.62 17.95
C ALA A 5 -5.73 13.11 18.07
N ARG A 6 -5.32 12.29 17.09
CA ARG A 6 -3.96 11.75 17.01
C ARG A 6 -2.99 12.93 16.90
N PRO A 7 -1.91 12.98 17.70
CA PRO A 7 -0.89 13.99 17.50
C PRO A 7 -0.36 13.86 16.07
N ALA A 8 -0.22 14.99 15.38
CA ALA A 8 0.55 15.04 14.15
C ALA A 8 1.90 14.40 14.44
N LEU A 9 2.37 13.53 13.54
CA LEU A 9 3.67 12.88 13.63
C LEU A 9 4.78 13.92 13.41
N ALA A 10 4.83 14.95 14.25
CA ALA A 10 5.92 15.89 14.33
C ALA A 10 7.10 15.12 14.90
N ALA A 11 7.98 14.69 13.99
CA ALA A 11 9.31 14.15 14.27
C ALA A 11 9.38 13.19 15.46
N ALA A 12 8.74 12.01 15.34
CA ALA A 12 9.15 10.89 16.18
C ALA A 12 10.67 10.67 15.99
N PRO A 13 11.46 10.43 17.06
CA PRO A 13 12.89 10.16 16.92
C PRO A 13 13.09 9.04 15.90
N ALA A 14 14.13 9.18 15.06
CA ALA A 14 14.28 8.42 13.81
C ALA A 14 14.11 6.90 13.98
N HIS A 15 14.56 6.36 15.12
CA HIS A 15 14.40 4.96 15.51
C HIS A 15 12.93 4.54 15.71
N GLU A 16 12.10 5.34 16.37
CA GLU A 16 10.67 5.04 16.57
C GLU A 16 9.91 5.03 15.24
N ALA A 17 10.26 5.93 14.33
CA ALA A 17 9.70 5.94 12.98
C ALA A 17 10.13 4.71 12.15
N ALA A 18 11.35 4.20 12.39
CA ALA A 18 11.89 3.04 11.71
C ALA A 18 11.18 1.74 12.11
N VAL A 19 10.75 1.62 13.38
CA VAL A 19 9.97 0.49 13.90
C VAL A 19 8.45 0.71 13.83
N ALA A 20 7.99 1.89 13.41
CA ALA A 20 6.57 2.22 13.36
C ALA A 20 5.84 1.31 12.38
N VAL A 21 4.80 0.65 12.88
CA VAL A 21 3.88 -0.22 12.11
C VAL A 21 2.64 0.52 11.61
N HIS A 22 2.47 1.78 11.97
CA HIS A 22 1.29 2.56 11.60
C HIS A 22 1.28 2.93 10.11
N ALA A 23 0.07 3.00 9.55
CA ALA A 23 -0.17 3.46 8.19
C ALA A 23 0.54 4.80 7.90
N VAL A 24 1.31 4.82 6.82
CA VAL A 24 1.91 6.04 6.25
C VAL A 24 1.00 6.52 5.11
N PRO A 25 0.77 7.84 4.95
CA PRO A 25 0.02 8.37 3.80
C PRO A 25 0.56 7.85 2.48
N ALA A 26 -0.33 7.57 1.54
CA ALA A 26 0.02 7.12 0.22
C ALA A 26 0.75 8.24 -0.54
N LEU A 27 1.80 7.89 -1.28
CA LEU A 27 2.40 8.81 -2.23
C LEU A 27 1.54 8.82 -3.50
N VAL A 28 1.06 10.00 -3.89
CA VAL A 28 0.29 10.18 -5.13
C VAL A 28 1.23 10.04 -6.33
N LEU A 29 0.84 9.21 -7.29
CA LEU A 29 1.53 8.98 -8.55
C LEU A 29 0.67 9.47 -9.72
N LYS A 30 1.28 9.55 -10.92
CA LYS A 30 0.51 9.70 -12.15
C LYS A 30 -0.36 8.46 -12.35
N HIS A 31 -1.68 8.63 -12.35
CA HIS A 31 -2.67 7.57 -12.45
C HIS A 31 -2.62 6.52 -11.31
N GLY A 32 -2.20 6.90 -10.10
CA GLY A 32 -2.16 5.91 -9.02
C GLY A 32 -1.63 6.37 -7.69
N PHE A 33 -1.35 5.38 -6.84
CA PHE A 33 -0.91 5.58 -5.46
C PHE A 33 0.16 4.56 -5.09
N ARG A 34 1.18 4.99 -4.37
CA ARG A 34 2.20 4.13 -3.76
C ARG A 34 1.95 4.00 -2.26
N LEU A 35 1.82 2.76 -1.81
CA LEU A 35 1.64 2.41 -0.40
C LEU A 35 2.92 1.79 0.16
N LEU A 36 3.36 2.23 1.34
CA LEU A 36 4.43 1.56 2.07
C LEU A 36 3.87 0.35 2.81
N VAL A 37 4.32 -0.86 2.48
CA VAL A 37 3.74 -2.11 3.00
C VAL A 37 4.57 -2.73 4.12
N LEU A 38 5.89 -2.65 4.02
CA LEU A 38 6.79 -3.33 4.96
C LEU A 38 8.08 -2.51 5.12
N ARG A 39 8.61 -2.52 6.35
CA ARG A 39 9.98 -2.13 6.66
C ARG A 39 10.75 -3.33 7.19
N GLU A 40 11.92 -3.57 6.63
CA GLU A 40 12.89 -4.53 7.11
C GLU A 40 14.06 -3.75 7.75
N LEU A 41 14.36 -4.08 8.99
CA LEU A 41 15.41 -3.47 9.82
C LEU A 41 16.53 -4.47 9.99
N ALA A 42 17.68 -4.19 9.40
CA ALA A 42 18.90 -4.96 9.63
C ALA A 42 19.71 -4.26 10.73
N ALA A 43 19.68 -4.82 11.95
CA ALA A 43 20.50 -4.37 13.06
C ALA A 43 21.63 -5.37 13.32
N GLY A 44 22.84 -5.08 12.80
CA GLY A 44 24.04 -5.90 12.99
C GLY A 44 23.96 -7.29 12.32
N ASP A 45 24.73 -8.25 12.85
CA ASP A 45 24.84 -9.62 12.32
C ASP A 45 23.67 -10.55 12.73
N GLY A 46 22.62 -9.99 13.31
CA GLY A 46 21.42 -10.73 13.74
C GLY A 46 20.40 -10.93 12.61
N PRO A 47 19.34 -11.73 12.84
CA PRO A 47 18.22 -11.83 11.92
C PRO A 47 17.52 -10.48 11.79
N ALA A 48 17.16 -10.09 10.55
CA ALA A 48 16.45 -8.84 10.30
C ALA A 48 15.09 -8.81 11.02
N GLY A 49 14.77 -7.67 11.64
CA GLY A 49 13.45 -7.37 12.17
C GLY A 49 12.52 -6.90 11.05
N PHE A 50 11.23 -7.23 11.14
CA PHE A 50 10.24 -6.82 10.14
C PHE A 50 9.08 -6.08 10.82
N ALA A 51 8.72 -4.92 10.27
CA ALA A 51 7.54 -4.15 10.63
C ALA A 51 6.57 -4.14 9.44
N VAL A 52 5.45 -4.88 9.57
CA VAL A 52 4.35 -4.83 8.61
C VAL A 52 3.57 -3.54 8.87
N ILE A 53 3.48 -2.70 7.84
CA ILE A 53 2.74 -1.44 7.94
C ILE A 53 1.26 -1.74 7.80
N GLU A 54 0.46 -1.19 8.71
CA GLU A 54 -1.00 -1.26 8.67
C GLU A 54 -1.49 -0.61 7.37
N GLN A 55 -1.98 -1.43 6.44
CA GLN A 55 -2.54 -0.97 5.17
C GLN A 55 -4.04 -1.28 5.13
N ALA A 56 -4.85 -0.25 4.94
CA ALA A 56 -6.30 -0.39 4.88
C ALA A 56 -6.80 -0.82 3.49
N LEU A 57 -5.94 -0.85 2.47
CA LEU A 57 -6.28 -1.22 1.09
C LEU A 57 -5.80 -2.62 0.68
N LEU A 58 -4.68 -3.06 1.23
CA LEU A 58 -4.06 -4.34 0.93
C LEU A 58 -4.23 -5.28 2.11
N ARG A 59 -4.34 -6.58 1.85
CA ARG A 59 -4.33 -7.57 2.93
C ARG A 59 -2.96 -7.56 3.62
N PRO A 60 -2.92 -7.75 4.95
CA PRO A 60 -1.66 -7.97 5.61
C PRO A 60 -1.02 -9.26 5.09
N PRO A 61 0.29 -9.26 4.88
CA PRO A 61 1.01 -10.46 4.52
C PRO A 61 0.92 -11.57 5.58
N PRO A 62 0.97 -12.86 5.17
CA PRO A 62 1.21 -13.93 6.12
C PRO A 62 2.57 -13.76 6.81
N ARG A 63 2.61 -14.06 8.12
CA ARG A 63 3.75 -13.83 9.03
C ARG A 63 5.06 -14.56 8.66
N THR A 64 5.04 -15.48 7.68
CA THR A 64 6.12 -16.46 7.43
C THR A 64 7.02 -16.16 6.23
N ILE A 65 6.91 -15.00 5.59
CA ILE A 65 7.54 -14.83 4.28
C ILE A 65 9.04 -14.48 4.42
N ARG A 66 9.91 -15.43 4.06
CA ARG A 66 11.37 -15.29 3.92
C ARG A 66 11.84 -14.91 2.51
N HIS A 67 10.91 -14.70 1.57
CA HIS A 67 11.22 -14.38 0.18
C HIS A 67 10.42 -13.14 -0.25
N GLY A 68 11.13 -12.06 -0.55
CA GLY A 68 10.60 -10.72 -0.85
C GLY A 68 9.77 -10.58 -2.13
N VAL A 69 8.86 -11.52 -2.42
CA VAL A 69 7.95 -11.46 -3.58
C VAL A 69 6.51 -11.91 -3.23
N ALA A 70 6.23 -12.40 -2.02
CA ALA A 70 4.92 -12.99 -1.68
C ALA A 70 3.96 -12.10 -0.84
N PHE A 71 4.17 -10.79 -0.70
CA PHE A 71 3.62 -10.03 0.45
C PHE A 71 2.19 -9.43 0.33
N ALA A 72 1.52 -9.27 -0.82
CA ALA A 72 0.08 -8.90 -0.79
C ALA A 72 -0.64 -9.22 -2.11
N LEU A 73 -1.07 -10.47 -2.29
CA LEU A 73 -1.96 -10.83 -3.40
C LEU A 73 -3.40 -10.87 -2.92
N ALA A 74 -3.90 -9.69 -2.59
CA ALA A 74 -5.24 -9.20 -2.93
C ALA A 74 -5.47 -7.87 -2.21
N PHE A 75 -6.13 -6.98 -2.92
CA PHE A 75 -6.94 -5.96 -2.29
C PHE A 75 -7.80 -6.57 -1.17
N ARG A 76 -8.05 -5.80 -0.11
CA ARG A 76 -9.05 -6.22 0.87
C ARG A 76 -10.42 -6.42 0.18
N PRO A 77 -11.28 -7.32 0.69
CA PRO A 77 -12.54 -7.66 0.02
C PRO A 77 -13.39 -6.45 -0.37
N GLU A 78 -13.44 -5.42 0.46
CA GLU A 78 -14.16 -4.17 0.19
C GLU A 78 -13.61 -3.40 -1.02
N VAL A 79 -12.29 -3.41 -1.20
CA VAL A 79 -11.63 -2.79 -2.35
C VAL A 79 -11.88 -3.62 -3.61
N VAL A 80 -11.82 -4.95 -3.51
CA VAL A 80 -12.18 -5.85 -4.63
C VAL A 80 -13.64 -5.65 -5.04
N ALA A 81 -14.55 -5.53 -4.08
CA ALA A 81 -15.97 -5.31 -4.33
C ALA A 81 -16.21 -3.98 -5.04
N PHE A 82 -15.59 -2.90 -4.58
CA PHE A 82 -15.64 -1.60 -5.26
C PHE A 82 -15.11 -1.68 -6.69
N LEU A 83 -13.91 -2.22 -6.90
CA LEU A 83 -13.31 -2.33 -8.23
C LEU A 83 -14.14 -3.22 -9.15
N THR A 84 -14.73 -4.29 -8.63
CA THR A 84 -15.62 -5.18 -9.40
C THR A 84 -16.90 -4.47 -9.83
N PHE A 85 -17.49 -3.67 -8.94
CA PHE A 85 -18.67 -2.87 -9.25
C PHE A 85 -18.34 -1.76 -10.26
N HIS A 86 -17.21 -1.08 -10.10
CA HIS A 86 -16.86 0.11 -10.88
C HIS A 86 -16.27 -0.24 -12.27
N LEU A 87 -15.43 -1.27 -12.34
CA LEU A 87 -14.64 -1.61 -13.54
C LEU A 87 -15.07 -2.95 -14.16
N GLY A 88 -15.97 -3.69 -13.49
CA GLY A 88 -16.29 -5.06 -13.84
C GLY A 88 -15.28 -6.07 -13.28
N ARG A 89 -15.42 -7.33 -13.68
CA ARG A 89 -14.61 -8.46 -13.18
C ARG A 89 -13.12 -8.34 -13.54
N PRO A 90 -12.24 -9.10 -12.85
CA PRO A 90 -10.80 -9.17 -13.14
C PRO A 90 -10.39 -9.43 -14.56
N GLY A 91 -11.29 -10.14 -15.18
CA GLY A 91 -11.04 -10.97 -16.28
C GLY A 91 -12.25 -11.86 -16.42
N THR A 92 -12.38 -12.31 -17.63
CA THR A 92 -13.47 -13.15 -18.10
C THR A 92 -12.84 -14.28 -18.88
N ARG A 93 -13.65 -15.29 -19.22
CA ARG A 93 -13.24 -16.26 -20.22
C ARG A 93 -13.58 -15.71 -21.60
N GLY A 94 -12.62 -15.80 -22.50
CA GLY A 94 -12.79 -15.43 -23.90
C GLY A 94 -13.57 -16.49 -24.69
N PRO A 95 -13.82 -16.23 -25.99
CA PRO A 95 -14.54 -17.15 -26.87
C PRO A 95 -13.92 -18.55 -26.95
N ASP A 96 -12.59 -18.64 -26.82
CA ASP A 96 -11.82 -19.90 -26.86
C ASP A 96 -11.57 -20.49 -25.46
N ASP A 97 -12.36 -20.10 -24.45
CA ASP A 97 -12.17 -20.45 -23.03
C ASP A 97 -10.86 -19.93 -22.39
N LEU A 98 -10.10 -19.12 -23.13
CA LEU A 98 -8.85 -18.52 -22.66
C LEU A 98 -9.10 -17.39 -21.64
N PRO A 99 -8.25 -17.25 -20.61
CA PRO A 99 -8.38 -16.17 -19.64
C PRO A 99 -8.05 -14.81 -20.29
N LEU A 100 -9.04 -13.91 -20.31
CA LEU A 100 -8.85 -12.53 -20.71
C LEU A 100 -8.79 -11.65 -19.46
N ARG A 101 -7.75 -10.84 -19.34
CA ARG A 101 -7.67 -9.83 -18.27
C ARG A 101 -8.48 -8.59 -18.66
N ASN A 102 -9.12 -7.99 -17.68
CA ASN A 102 -9.76 -6.69 -17.85
C ASN A 102 -8.68 -5.60 -17.96
N PRO A 103 -8.57 -4.88 -19.08
CA PRO A 103 -7.53 -3.86 -19.26
C PRO A 103 -7.75 -2.61 -18.39
N HIS A 104 -8.96 -2.40 -17.86
CA HIS A 104 -9.26 -1.29 -16.97
C HIS A 104 -8.86 -1.55 -15.52
N TRP A 105 -8.59 -2.80 -15.18
CA TRP A 105 -8.25 -3.15 -13.81
C TRP A 105 -6.89 -2.63 -13.38
N PRO A 106 -6.74 -2.17 -12.12
CA PRO A 106 -5.48 -1.60 -11.67
C PRO A 106 -4.35 -2.63 -11.68
N ALA A 107 -3.20 -2.22 -12.19
CA ALA A 107 -1.98 -2.97 -12.06
C ALA A 107 -1.37 -2.78 -10.66
N LEU A 108 -0.69 -3.82 -10.17
CA LEU A 108 0.10 -3.78 -8.95
C LEU A 108 1.57 -3.97 -9.28
N SER A 109 2.43 -3.06 -8.83
CA SER A 109 3.89 -3.14 -9.01
C SER A 109 4.62 -2.95 -7.69
N TRP A 110 5.67 -3.74 -7.47
CA TRP A 110 6.40 -3.76 -6.20
C TRP A 110 7.75 -3.07 -6.33
N HIS A 111 8.11 -2.32 -5.29
CA HIS A 111 9.37 -1.59 -5.22
C HIS A 111 10.07 -1.89 -3.90
N ARG A 112 11.38 -2.08 -4.00
CA ARG A 112 12.29 -2.23 -2.87
C ARG A 112 13.28 -1.06 -2.92
N ALA A 113 13.42 -0.34 -1.81
CA ALA A 113 14.37 0.75 -1.69
C ALA A 113 15.09 0.70 -0.35
N GLU A 114 16.37 1.07 -0.33
CA GLU A 114 17.08 1.32 0.92
C GLU A 114 16.72 2.71 1.44
N ARG A 115 16.61 2.82 2.77
CA ARG A 115 16.38 4.07 3.48
C ARG A 115 17.42 4.23 4.58
N LEU A 116 18.11 5.36 4.54
CA LEU A 116 18.98 5.82 5.62
C LEU A 116 18.18 6.77 6.53
N TRP A 117 18.11 6.43 7.81
CA TRP A 117 17.48 7.24 8.84
C TRP A 117 18.46 8.29 9.37
N SER A 118 17.95 9.37 9.97
CA SER A 118 18.80 10.47 10.45
C SER A 118 19.69 10.11 11.64
N ASP A 119 19.40 9.00 12.32
CA ASP A 119 20.25 8.40 13.37
C ASP A 119 21.31 7.43 12.80
N GLY A 120 21.39 7.29 11.48
CA GLY A 120 22.32 6.39 10.80
C GLY A 120 21.82 4.94 10.64
N ALA A 121 20.64 4.60 11.17
CA ALA A 121 20.05 3.29 10.94
C ALA A 121 19.71 3.09 9.46
N ARG A 122 19.75 1.83 9.01
CA ARG A 122 19.37 1.45 7.65
C ARG A 122 18.18 0.51 7.68
N SER A 123 17.21 0.77 6.81
CA SER A 123 16.10 -0.14 6.57
C SER A 123 15.92 -0.39 5.08
N ILE A 124 15.28 -1.50 4.75
CA ILE A 124 14.76 -1.77 3.42
C ILE A 124 13.24 -1.52 3.47
N GLU A 125 12.77 -0.58 2.65
CA GLU A 125 11.35 -0.27 2.49
C GLU A 125 10.80 -1.04 1.28
N TRP A 126 9.65 -1.68 1.48
CA TRP A 126 8.88 -2.33 0.43
C TRP A 126 7.58 -1.58 0.22
N SER A 127 7.34 -1.16 -1.01
CA SER A 127 6.14 -0.42 -1.40
C SER A 127 5.43 -1.07 -2.59
N ALA A 128 4.12 -0.81 -2.69
CA ALA A 128 3.26 -1.28 -3.75
C ALA A 128 2.59 -0.10 -4.45
N ASP A 129 2.74 -0.04 -5.78
CA ASP A 129 2.06 0.91 -6.64
C ASP A 129 0.75 0.30 -7.12
N ILE A 130 -0.36 1.01 -6.92
CA ILE A 130 -1.67 0.73 -7.49
C ILE A 130 -1.84 1.70 -8.66
N LEU A 131 -1.79 1.19 -9.89
CA LEU A 131 -1.80 2.00 -11.11
C LEU A 131 -3.06 1.73 -11.93
N PHE A 132 -3.82 2.78 -12.21
CA PHE A 132 -5.05 2.74 -13.00
C PHE A 132 -4.74 3.00 -14.47
N ALA A 133 -5.50 2.36 -15.36
CA ALA A 133 -5.39 2.62 -16.80
C ALA A 133 -5.96 4.00 -17.19
N ARG A 134 -6.90 4.53 -16.39
CA ARG A 134 -7.61 5.80 -16.65
C ARG A 134 -7.59 6.69 -15.42
N GLU A 135 -7.48 8.00 -15.65
CA GLU A 135 -7.52 9.00 -14.58
C GLU A 135 -8.87 9.06 -13.87
N ASP A 136 -9.97 8.86 -14.61
CA ASP A 136 -11.32 8.84 -14.03
C ASP A 136 -11.49 7.75 -12.97
N ASP A 137 -10.96 6.55 -13.26
CA ASP A 137 -11.01 5.38 -12.37
C ASP A 137 -10.13 5.62 -11.13
N CYS A 138 -8.94 6.20 -11.34
CA CYS A 138 -8.04 6.62 -10.27
C CYS A 138 -8.73 7.63 -9.34
N SER A 139 -9.37 8.65 -9.91
CA SER A 139 -10.09 9.69 -9.19
C SER A 139 -11.30 9.14 -8.43
N ALA A 140 -12.05 8.21 -9.02
CA ALA A 140 -13.17 7.54 -8.36
C ALA A 140 -12.70 6.70 -7.16
N PHE A 141 -11.61 5.97 -7.34
CA PHE A 141 -10.98 5.23 -6.26
C PHE A 141 -10.49 6.14 -5.13
N ALA A 142 -9.83 7.25 -5.48
CA ALA A 142 -9.33 8.23 -4.53
C ALA A 142 -10.46 8.80 -3.65
N ARG A 143 -11.60 9.14 -4.25
CA ARG A 143 -12.78 9.62 -3.52
C ARG A 143 -13.33 8.56 -2.56
N GLN A 144 -13.45 7.31 -3.02
CA GLN A 144 -13.99 6.22 -2.20
C GLN A 144 -13.07 5.87 -1.01
N PHE A 145 -11.76 5.93 -1.22
CA PHE A 145 -10.77 5.44 -0.27
C PHE A 145 -9.86 6.52 0.31
N HIS A 146 -10.29 7.79 0.28
CA HIS A 146 -9.47 8.94 0.68
C HIS A 146 -8.85 8.79 2.09
N SER A 147 -9.64 8.32 3.08
CA SER A 147 -9.18 8.07 4.45
C SER A 147 -8.13 6.97 4.51
N ALA A 148 -8.29 5.91 3.71
CA ALA A 148 -7.35 4.80 3.65
C ALA A 148 -6.04 5.17 2.95
N LEU A 149 -6.10 6.13 2.01
CA LEU A 149 -4.93 6.70 1.36
C LEU A 149 -4.22 7.75 2.23
N GLY A 150 -4.85 8.21 3.32
CA GLY A 150 -4.31 9.30 4.14
C GLY A 150 -4.20 10.61 3.37
N ILE A 151 -5.04 10.81 2.35
CA ILE A 151 -5.12 12.05 1.59
C ILE A 151 -6.04 12.99 2.37
N GLU A 152 -5.51 14.14 2.78
CA GLU A 152 -6.33 15.22 3.33
C GLU A 152 -7.32 15.66 2.24
N GLN A 153 -8.63 15.65 2.53
CA GLN A 153 -9.58 16.17 1.56
C GLN A 153 -9.23 17.63 1.25
N PRO A 154 -9.23 18.06 -0.02
CA PRO A 154 -9.21 19.48 -0.29
C PRO A 154 -10.50 20.07 0.30
N VAL A 155 -10.35 21.03 1.20
CA VAL A 155 -11.45 21.86 1.67
C VAL A 155 -11.95 22.62 0.44
N GLY A 156 -13.09 22.18 -0.09
CA GLY A 156 -13.80 22.80 -1.22
C GLY A 156 -15.25 23.02 -0.86
#